data_AF-A0A7V1RIB3-F1
#
_entry.id   AF-A0A7V1RIB3-F1
#
_cell.length_a   1.000
_cell.length_b   1.000
_cell.length_c   1.000
_cell.angle_alpha   90.00
_cell.angle_beta   90.00
_cell.angle_gamma   90.00
#
_symmetry.space_group_name_H-M   'P 1'
#
loop_
_entity.id
_entity.type
_entity.pdbx_description
1 polymer ?
#
loop_
_entity_poly.entity_id
_entity_poly.type
_entity_poly.pdbx_seq_one_letter_code
_entity_poly.pdbx_strand_id
1 'polypeptide(L)'
;MPMQPSPRSPLAVVLLAAFASLVIGACRGSSGGSASATPPPPISPIASPPPAVSVTPPALPEEPPPTRGPATLDCVNGWTTPPEGSPRYRQPLGIIRRTTGVQGPLVVVDMRYFEGPESPPSDKGYLLVVQRWYIKLYAERDPAFQGRFLVEARRFGRGVAAVAPYDTHGFRSPDWVGFQWDSADPEPKAYPGLPGVWSGIPYDFVKGGAGLEIPGLPEQVVGCLAGT
;
A
#
# COMPACT_ATOMS: atom_id res chain seq x y z
N MET A 1 32.10 31.07 26.96
CA MET A 1 31.65 32.14 26.06
C MET A 1 30.25 31.77 25.58
N PRO A 2 29.19 32.48 26.02
CA PRO A 2 27.82 32.16 25.68
C PRO A 2 27.44 32.73 24.30
N MET A 3 26.87 31.88 23.44
CA MET A 3 26.38 32.25 22.11
C MET A 3 24.92 32.71 22.24
N GLN A 4 24.65 33.98 21.92
CA GLN A 4 23.30 34.57 21.95
C GLN A 4 22.44 34.04 20.78
N PRO A 5 21.12 33.85 20.97
CA PRO A 5 20.19 33.51 19.90
C PRO A 5 19.76 34.76 19.11
N SER A 6 19.72 34.66 17.78
CA SER A 6 19.15 35.68 16.88
C SER A 6 17.64 35.47 16.66
N PRO A 7 16.87 36.56 16.45
CA PRO A 7 15.41 36.61 16.64
C PRO A 7 14.58 36.09 15.45
N ARG A 8 13.37 35.62 15.79
CA ARG A 8 12.27 35.32 14.87
C ARG A 8 11.60 36.62 14.42
N SER A 9 11.39 36.81 13.12
CA SER A 9 10.49 37.84 12.56
C SER A 9 9.20 37.20 12.02
N PRO A 10 8.02 37.68 12.45
CA PRO A 10 6.74 37.33 11.85
C PRO A 10 6.38 38.36 10.77
N LEU A 11 6.03 37.91 9.57
CA LEU A 11 5.36 38.77 8.58
C LEU A 11 3.88 38.43 8.57
N ALA A 12 3.14 39.24 9.33
CA ALA A 12 1.71 39.42 9.17
C ALA A 12 1.45 40.16 7.84
N VAL A 13 0.48 39.68 7.07
CA VAL A 13 -0.16 40.46 6.00
C VAL A 13 -1.66 40.40 6.27
N VAL A 14 -2.23 41.59 6.46
CA VAL A 14 -3.64 41.86 6.79
C VAL A 14 -4.21 42.76 5.70
N LEU A 15 -5.54 42.67 5.51
CA LEU A 15 -6.47 43.51 4.73
C LEU A 15 -6.52 43.24 3.20
N LEU A 16 -7.68 43.24 2.52
CA LEU A 16 -8.88 44.06 2.69
C LEU A 16 -10.17 43.32 2.27
N ALA A 17 -11.28 43.69 2.91
CA ALA A 17 -12.65 43.32 2.57
C ALA A 17 -13.22 44.16 1.42
N ALA A 18 -14.21 43.60 0.70
CA ALA A 18 -15.16 44.38 -0.10
C ALA A 18 -16.57 43.80 0.06
N PHE A 19 -17.46 44.63 0.61
CA PHE A 19 -18.91 44.45 0.71
C PHE A 19 -19.57 44.73 -0.64
N ALA A 20 -20.64 43.99 -0.97
CA ALA A 20 -21.75 44.52 -1.75
C ALA A 20 -23.05 43.78 -1.40
N SER A 21 -24.00 44.53 -0.84
CA SER A 21 -25.38 44.12 -0.57
C SER A 21 -26.32 44.94 -1.46
N LEU A 22 -27.34 44.33 -2.08
CA LEU A 22 -28.58 45.00 -2.51
C LEU A 22 -29.66 43.93 -2.84
N VAL A 23 -30.58 43.63 -1.91
CA VAL A 23 -32.00 44.11 -1.78
C VAL A 23 -32.99 43.65 -2.87
N ILE A 24 -33.81 42.67 -2.48
CA ILE A 24 -35.28 42.48 -2.61
C ILE A 24 -35.98 42.91 -3.91
N GLY A 25 -36.64 41.93 -4.55
CA GLY A 25 -37.83 42.13 -5.38
C GLY A 25 -38.82 40.99 -5.18
N ALA A 26 -39.91 41.25 -4.45
CA ALA A 26 -41.04 40.34 -4.31
C ALA A 26 -42.01 40.53 -5.49
N CYS A 27 -42.38 39.45 -6.17
CA CYS A 27 -43.61 39.38 -6.97
C CYS A 27 -44.35 38.07 -6.67
N ARG A 28 -45.50 38.24 -6.03
CA ARG A 28 -46.54 37.24 -5.78
C ARG A 28 -47.36 37.12 -7.06
N GLY A 29 -47.57 35.91 -7.57
CA GLY A 29 -48.39 35.69 -8.76
C GLY A 29 -48.72 34.22 -8.97
N SER A 30 -49.85 33.80 -8.39
CA SER A 30 -50.51 32.53 -8.70
C SER A 30 -51.25 32.67 -10.03
N SER A 31 -50.97 31.79 -10.98
CA SER A 31 -51.90 31.49 -12.07
C SER A 31 -51.58 30.10 -12.62
N GLY A 32 -52.56 29.20 -12.49
CA GLY A 32 -52.49 27.83 -12.97
C GLY A 32 -52.24 27.76 -14.48
N GLY A 33 -51.34 26.85 -14.84
CA GLY A 33 -51.14 26.37 -16.20
C GLY A 33 -51.22 24.85 -16.17
N SER A 34 -52.34 24.33 -16.65
CA SER A 34 -52.54 22.91 -16.93
C SER A 34 -51.47 22.49 -17.95
N ALA A 35 -50.59 21.54 -17.58
CA ALA A 35 -49.65 20.92 -18.49
C ALA A 35 -49.76 19.40 -18.37
N SER A 36 -50.12 18.79 -19.49
CA SER A 36 -50.41 17.39 -19.69
C SER A 36 -49.43 16.43 -19.02
N ALA A 37 -49.98 15.45 -18.31
CA ALA A 37 -49.25 14.27 -17.86
C ALA A 37 -48.69 13.51 -19.08
N THR A 38 -47.36 13.52 -19.22
CA THR A 38 -46.65 12.62 -20.14
C THR A 38 -46.46 11.29 -19.39
N PRO A 39 -46.85 10.13 -19.95
CA PRO A 39 -46.59 8.85 -19.30
C PRO A 39 -45.06 8.62 -19.18
N PRO A 40 -44.58 8.04 -18.07
CA PRO A 40 -43.17 7.71 -17.93
C PRO A 40 -42.74 6.69 -18.99
N PRO A 41 -41.49 6.76 -19.49
CA PRO A 41 -40.99 5.76 -20.43
C PRO A 41 -41.00 4.36 -19.77
N PRO A 42 -41.17 3.28 -20.56
CA PRO A 42 -41.13 1.93 -20.04
C PRO A 42 -39.77 1.65 -19.40
N ILE A 43 -39.78 1.21 -18.14
CA ILE A 43 -38.59 0.76 -17.41
C ILE A 43 -38.02 -0.44 -18.16
N SER A 44 -36.91 -0.24 -18.86
CA SER A 44 -36.15 -1.36 -19.44
C SER A 44 -35.69 -2.28 -18.30
N PRO A 45 -35.77 -3.61 -18.45
CA PRO A 45 -35.26 -4.53 -17.45
C PRO A 45 -33.77 -4.27 -17.26
N ILE A 46 -33.38 -3.90 -16.03
CA ILE A 46 -32.00 -3.84 -15.60
C ILE A 46 -31.41 -5.22 -15.87
N ALA A 47 -30.44 -5.29 -16.78
CA ALA A 47 -29.66 -6.49 -17.00
C ALA A 47 -29.06 -6.91 -15.66
N SER A 48 -29.42 -8.11 -15.19
CA SER A 48 -28.84 -8.68 -13.98
C SER A 48 -27.31 -8.60 -14.07
N PRO A 49 -26.63 -8.09 -13.03
CA PRO A 49 -25.18 -8.13 -13.01
C PRO A 49 -24.72 -9.60 -13.14
N PRO A 50 -23.61 -9.86 -13.86
CA PRO A 50 -23.08 -11.21 -13.99
C PRO A 50 -22.85 -11.82 -12.59
N PRO A 51 -23.08 -13.14 -12.43
CA PRO A 51 -22.89 -13.80 -11.15
C PRO A 51 -21.47 -13.57 -10.63
N ALA A 52 -21.36 -13.12 -9.39
CA ALA A 52 -20.08 -13.01 -8.71
C ALA A 52 -19.41 -14.39 -8.71
N VAL A 53 -18.22 -14.48 -9.31
CA VAL A 53 -17.41 -15.69 -9.26
C VAL A 53 -16.99 -15.87 -7.81
N SER A 54 -17.51 -16.91 -7.14
CA SER A 54 -17.07 -17.25 -5.78
C SER A 54 -15.61 -17.66 -5.84
N VAL A 55 -14.70 -16.76 -5.45
CA VAL A 55 -13.28 -17.08 -5.30
C VAL A 55 -13.13 -17.89 -4.01
N THR A 56 -12.73 -19.15 -4.13
CA THR A 56 -12.43 -20.01 -2.99
C THR A 56 -11.18 -19.49 -2.26
N PRO A 57 -11.09 -19.60 -0.92
CA PRO A 57 -9.85 -19.33 -0.19
C PRO A 57 -8.66 -20.08 -0.79
N PRO A 58 -7.46 -19.48 -0.78
CA PRO A 58 -6.28 -20.14 -1.33
C PRO A 58 -5.91 -21.39 -0.54
N ALA A 59 -5.24 -22.32 -1.20
CA ALA A 59 -4.65 -23.48 -0.54
C ALA A 59 -3.61 -23.04 0.50
N LEU A 60 -3.66 -23.68 1.66
CA LEU A 60 -2.65 -23.54 2.70
C LEU A 60 -1.54 -24.58 2.48
N PRO A 61 -0.29 -24.28 2.86
CA PRO A 61 0.77 -25.27 2.86
C PRO A 61 0.43 -26.42 3.81
N GLU A 62 0.85 -27.64 3.46
CA GLU A 62 0.62 -28.86 4.26
C GLU A 62 1.33 -28.80 5.62
N GLU A 63 2.54 -28.21 5.63
CA GLU A 63 3.31 -27.99 6.84
C GLU A 63 3.35 -26.49 7.20
N PRO A 64 3.31 -26.15 8.50
CA PRO A 64 3.52 -24.79 8.95
C PRO A 64 4.90 -24.27 8.49
N PRO A 65 5.02 -23.00 8.06
CA PRO A 65 6.31 -22.46 7.69
C PRO A 65 7.27 -22.43 8.90
N PRO A 66 8.59 -22.48 8.64
CA PRO A 66 9.58 -22.32 9.70
C PRO A 66 9.38 -20.98 10.42
N THR A 67 9.64 -20.95 11.73
CA THR A 67 9.47 -19.74 12.55
C THR A 67 10.75 -18.93 12.74
N ARG A 68 11.88 -19.42 12.21
CA ARG A 68 13.18 -18.75 12.22
C ARG A 68 14.09 -19.29 11.12
N GLY A 69 15.05 -18.48 10.70
CA GLY A 69 16.15 -18.88 9.83
C GLY A 69 17.51 -18.44 10.37
N PRO A 70 18.59 -19.15 10.02
CA PRO A 70 19.92 -18.85 10.50
C PRO A 70 20.46 -17.54 9.91
N ALA A 71 21.44 -16.95 10.59
CA ALA A 71 22.24 -15.89 10.00
C ALA A 71 23.20 -16.47 8.96
N THR A 72 23.25 -15.84 7.79
CA THR A 72 24.10 -16.19 6.65
C THR A 72 24.68 -14.92 6.02
N LEU A 73 25.59 -15.05 5.05
CA LEU A 73 26.16 -13.88 4.35
C LEU A 73 25.10 -13.02 3.65
N ASP A 74 24.07 -13.68 3.12
CA ASP A 74 22.92 -13.11 2.42
C ASP A 74 21.68 -12.93 3.32
N CYS A 75 21.79 -13.27 4.60
CA CYS A 75 20.80 -12.97 5.63
C CYS A 75 21.51 -12.64 6.94
N VAL A 76 22.15 -11.48 6.98
CA VAL A 76 23.19 -11.12 7.98
C VAL A 76 22.81 -11.31 9.44
N ASN A 77 21.52 -11.17 9.78
CA ASN A 77 21.02 -11.33 11.15
C ASN A 77 20.08 -12.54 11.31
N GLY A 78 19.92 -13.34 10.26
CA GLY A 78 18.84 -14.32 10.15
C GLY A 78 17.48 -13.64 10.09
N TRP A 79 16.43 -14.45 10.25
CA TRP A 79 15.06 -13.97 10.31
C TRP A 79 14.27 -14.72 11.37
N THR A 80 13.18 -14.11 11.84
CA THR A 80 12.27 -14.69 12.84
C THR A 80 10.83 -14.40 12.47
N THR A 81 9.88 -15.27 12.84
CA THR A 81 8.46 -14.99 12.76
C THR A 81 8.03 -14.25 14.03
N PRO A 82 7.52 -13.01 13.92
CA PRO A 82 7.00 -12.29 15.08
C PRO A 82 5.83 -13.06 15.72
N PRO A 83 5.74 -13.13 17.06
CA PRO A 83 4.58 -13.73 17.70
C PRO A 83 3.28 -13.04 17.31
N GLU A 84 2.22 -13.81 17.07
CA GLU A 84 0.91 -13.28 16.70
C GLU A 84 0.41 -12.27 17.75
N GLY A 85 -0.24 -11.20 17.29
CA GLY A 85 -0.74 -10.11 18.15
C GLY A 85 0.34 -9.14 18.68
N SER A 86 1.62 -9.50 18.60
CA SER A 86 2.71 -8.58 18.98
C SER A 86 2.71 -7.30 18.14
N PRO A 87 3.26 -6.18 18.64
CA PRO A 87 3.40 -4.96 17.83
C PRO A 87 4.15 -5.19 16.51
N ARG A 88 5.20 -6.03 16.55
CA ARG A 88 6.01 -6.39 15.38
C ARG A 88 5.22 -7.22 14.36
N TYR A 89 4.24 -8.00 14.79
CA TYR A 89 3.32 -8.73 13.90
C TYR A 89 2.23 -7.82 13.32
N ARG A 90 1.61 -6.97 14.15
CA ARG A 90 0.48 -6.11 13.73
C ARG A 90 0.90 -4.94 12.84
N GLN A 91 2.11 -4.43 13.02
CA GLN A 91 2.62 -3.28 12.26
C GLN A 91 2.55 -3.46 10.73
N PRO A 92 3.13 -4.51 10.12
CA PRO A 92 3.07 -4.70 8.67
C PRO A 92 1.65 -4.90 8.16
N LEU A 93 0.79 -5.60 8.90
CA LEU A 93 -0.61 -5.79 8.52
C LEU A 93 -1.37 -4.46 8.49
N GLY A 94 -1.13 -3.59 9.46
CA GLY A 94 -1.68 -2.23 9.45
C GLY A 94 -1.17 -1.37 8.31
N ILE A 95 0.09 -1.58 7.86
CA ILE A 95 0.64 -0.91 6.68
C ILE A 95 -0.08 -1.39 5.42
N ILE A 96 -0.19 -2.71 5.21
CA ILE A 96 -0.88 -3.30 4.06
C ILE A 96 -2.31 -2.76 3.96
N ARG A 97 -3.07 -2.78 5.08
CA ARG A 97 -4.44 -2.24 5.10
C ARG A 97 -4.54 -0.78 4.67
N ARG A 98 -3.63 0.08 5.16
CA ARG A 98 -3.64 1.50 4.79
C ARG A 98 -3.25 1.71 3.33
N THR A 99 -2.33 0.89 2.81
CA THR A 99 -1.86 0.99 1.43
C THR A 99 -2.91 0.47 0.43
N THR A 100 -3.56 -0.64 0.71
CA THR A 100 -4.45 -1.31 -0.26
C THR A 100 -5.94 -1.10 -0.01
N GLY A 101 -6.32 -0.59 1.16
CA GLY A 101 -7.71 -0.44 1.57
C GLY A 101 -8.41 -1.75 1.96
N VAL A 102 -7.70 -2.89 2.01
CA VAL A 102 -8.30 -4.20 2.33
C VAL A 102 -8.98 -4.21 3.71
N GLN A 103 -10.21 -4.72 3.74
CA GLN A 103 -11.06 -4.79 4.92
C GLN A 103 -11.18 -6.24 5.45
N GLY A 104 -11.69 -6.39 6.67
CA GLY A 104 -11.95 -7.71 7.27
C GLY A 104 -10.68 -8.45 7.73
N PRO A 105 -10.80 -9.66 8.29
CA PRO A 105 -9.66 -10.41 8.81
C PRO A 105 -8.63 -10.74 7.73
N LEU A 106 -7.34 -10.62 8.07
CA LEU A 106 -6.24 -11.09 7.23
C LEU A 106 -5.71 -12.39 7.84
N VAL A 107 -5.65 -13.44 7.05
CA VAL A 107 -5.06 -14.71 7.43
C VAL A 107 -3.62 -14.72 6.93
N VAL A 108 -2.67 -14.76 7.87
CA VAL A 108 -1.24 -14.82 7.56
C VAL A 108 -0.82 -16.27 7.45
N VAL A 109 -0.27 -16.62 6.30
CA VAL A 109 0.23 -17.97 5.99
C VAL A 109 1.70 -18.10 6.35
N ASP A 110 2.51 -17.09 6.04
CA ASP A 110 3.92 -17.01 6.42
C ASP A 110 4.26 -15.56 6.75
N MET A 111 5.11 -15.35 7.76
CA MET A 111 5.67 -14.06 8.10
C MET A 111 7.11 -14.19 8.57
N ARG A 112 8.01 -13.42 7.96
CA ARG A 112 9.42 -13.33 8.37
C ARG A 112 9.77 -11.88 8.64
N TYR A 113 10.41 -11.63 9.77
CA TYR A 113 11.00 -10.36 10.16
C TYR A 113 12.52 -10.46 10.13
N PHE A 114 13.16 -9.48 9.51
CA PHE A 114 14.60 -9.35 9.44
C PHE A 114 15.01 -7.88 9.33
N GLU A 115 16.26 -7.61 9.64
CA GLU A 115 16.85 -6.27 9.61
C GLU A 115 18.14 -6.31 8.79
N GLY A 116 18.41 -5.23 8.07
CA GLY A 116 19.67 -5.05 7.37
C GLY A 116 19.77 -3.69 6.71
N PRO A 117 20.79 -3.47 5.86
CA PRO A 117 21.06 -2.16 5.28
C PRO A 117 19.97 -1.69 4.31
N GLU A 118 20.05 -0.44 3.93
CA GLU A 118 19.27 0.18 2.86
C GLU A 118 19.71 -0.30 1.47
N SER A 119 18.79 -0.27 0.49
CA SER A 119 19.14 -0.35 -0.93
C SER A 119 18.65 0.90 -1.68
N PRO A 120 19.51 1.61 -2.43
CA PRO A 120 20.97 1.47 -2.42
C PRO A 120 21.59 1.85 -1.06
N PRO A 121 22.84 1.43 -0.78
CA PRO A 121 23.54 1.84 0.42
C PRO A 121 23.58 3.36 0.57
N SER A 122 23.46 3.85 1.81
CA SER A 122 23.55 5.27 2.13
C SER A 122 24.51 5.52 3.29
N ASP A 123 25.37 6.53 3.13
CA ASP A 123 26.27 6.99 4.19
C ASP A 123 25.53 7.77 5.30
N LYS A 124 24.22 8.00 5.11
CA LYS A 124 23.39 8.71 6.08
C LYS A 124 23.01 7.77 7.22
N GLY A 125 23.67 7.96 8.36
CA GLY A 125 23.56 7.11 9.56
C GLY A 125 22.14 6.79 10.08
N TYR A 126 21.12 7.51 9.62
CA TYR A 126 19.73 7.24 9.98
C TYR A 126 18.99 6.25 9.06
N LEU A 127 19.65 5.79 7.99
CA LEU A 127 19.18 4.74 7.06
C LEU A 127 19.92 3.40 7.27
N LEU A 128 20.72 3.29 8.34
CA LEU A 128 21.60 2.13 8.52
C LEU A 128 20.87 0.81 8.76
N VAL A 129 19.66 0.87 9.33
CA VAL A 129 18.88 -0.33 9.63
C VAL A 129 17.46 -0.13 9.14
N VAL A 130 17.08 -0.94 8.16
CA VAL A 130 15.72 -1.05 7.65
C VAL A 130 15.11 -2.31 8.24
N GLN A 131 13.95 -2.14 8.89
CA GLN A 131 13.13 -3.26 9.35
C GLN A 131 12.30 -3.78 8.18
N ARG A 132 12.33 -5.09 7.97
CA ARG A 132 11.64 -5.73 6.85
C ARG A 132 10.74 -6.85 7.33
N TRP A 133 9.61 -6.96 6.66
CA TRP A 133 8.70 -8.09 6.80
C TRP A 133 8.41 -8.68 5.43
N TYR A 134 8.62 -9.98 5.29
CA TYR A 134 7.94 -10.78 4.30
C TYR A 134 6.62 -11.27 4.89
N ILE A 135 5.53 -11.18 4.13
CA ILE A 135 4.22 -11.70 4.55
C ILE A 135 3.53 -12.36 3.36
N LYS A 136 3.14 -13.63 3.49
CA LYS A 136 2.16 -14.28 2.60
C LYS A 136 0.82 -14.31 3.31
N LEU A 137 -0.22 -13.74 2.70
CA LEU A 137 -1.53 -13.62 3.34
C LEU A 137 -2.67 -13.57 2.33
N TYR A 138 -3.89 -13.77 2.84
CA TYR A 138 -5.14 -13.47 2.12
C TYR A 138 -6.16 -12.81 3.05
N ALA A 139 -7.16 -12.15 2.48
CA ALA A 139 -8.30 -11.62 3.24
C ALA A 139 -9.42 -12.66 3.31
N GLU A 140 -9.89 -12.97 4.52
CA GLU A 140 -10.90 -14.02 4.73
C GLU A 140 -12.25 -13.66 4.07
N ARG A 141 -12.61 -12.37 4.07
CA ARG A 141 -13.85 -11.85 3.49
C ARG A 141 -13.75 -11.49 2.01
N ASP A 142 -12.53 -11.50 1.46
CA ASP A 142 -12.27 -11.23 0.05
C ASP A 142 -11.11 -12.12 -0.41
N PRO A 143 -11.39 -13.39 -0.76
CA PRO A 143 -10.35 -14.33 -1.18
C PRO A 143 -9.62 -13.92 -2.47
N ALA A 144 -10.13 -12.95 -3.23
CA ALA A 144 -9.40 -12.37 -4.36
C ALA A 144 -8.24 -11.48 -3.88
N PHE A 145 -8.33 -10.93 -2.66
CA PHE A 145 -7.21 -10.28 -2.00
C PHE A 145 -6.27 -11.34 -1.39
N GLN A 146 -5.30 -11.78 -2.17
CA GLN A 146 -4.26 -12.70 -1.74
C GLN A 146 -2.93 -12.33 -2.39
N GLY A 147 -1.85 -12.37 -1.64
CA GLY A 147 -0.53 -12.03 -2.16
C GLY A 147 0.61 -12.25 -1.20
N ARG A 148 1.80 -11.97 -1.70
CA ARG A 148 3.05 -11.91 -0.95
C ARG A 148 3.50 -10.46 -0.89
N PHE A 149 3.85 -9.97 0.29
CA PHE A 149 4.16 -8.57 0.54
C PHE A 149 5.54 -8.45 1.17
N LEU A 150 6.29 -7.46 0.72
CA LEU A 150 7.49 -6.99 1.38
C LEU A 150 7.18 -5.60 1.95
N VAL A 151 7.21 -5.49 3.26
CA VAL A 151 6.97 -4.25 3.99
C VAL A 151 8.27 -3.76 4.58
N GLU A 152 8.53 -2.48 4.46
CA GLU A 152 9.68 -1.83 5.07
C GLU A 152 9.25 -0.79 6.10
N ALA A 153 10.07 -0.64 7.15
CA ALA A 153 9.98 0.47 8.09
C ALA A 153 11.37 0.99 8.44
N ARG A 154 11.44 2.32 8.52
CA ARG A 154 12.60 3.13 8.84
C ARG A 154 12.15 4.17 9.86
N ARG A 155 13.09 4.96 10.39
CA ARG A 155 12.76 6.04 11.33
C ARG A 155 11.79 7.08 10.77
N PHE A 156 11.84 7.35 9.45
CA PHE A 156 11.08 8.44 8.81
C PHE A 156 10.02 7.97 7.80
N GLY A 157 9.86 6.65 7.62
CA GLY A 157 8.96 6.13 6.60
C GLY A 157 8.66 4.66 6.82
N ARG A 158 7.46 4.24 6.41
CA ARG A 158 7.03 2.84 6.43
C ARG A 158 6.03 2.62 5.32
N GLY A 159 6.10 1.49 4.64
CA GLY A 159 5.26 1.23 3.47
C GLY A 159 5.43 -0.18 2.93
N VAL A 160 4.54 -0.56 2.02
CA VAL A 160 4.76 -1.73 1.17
C VAL A 160 5.82 -1.35 0.15
N ALA A 161 6.95 -2.04 0.16
CA ALA A 161 8.04 -1.83 -0.80
C ALA A 161 7.80 -2.63 -2.09
N ALA A 162 7.27 -3.85 -1.96
CA ALA A 162 6.94 -4.69 -3.10
C ALA A 162 5.81 -5.67 -2.78
N VAL A 163 5.16 -6.16 -3.83
CA VAL A 163 4.12 -7.17 -3.79
C VAL A 163 4.36 -8.20 -4.90
N ALA A 164 3.99 -9.45 -4.64
CA ALA A 164 4.04 -10.55 -5.61
C ALA A 164 2.75 -11.38 -5.57
N PRO A 165 2.39 -12.08 -6.66
CA PRO A 165 1.22 -12.96 -6.68
C PRO A 165 1.35 -14.09 -5.66
N TYR A 166 0.23 -14.47 -5.05
CA TYR A 166 0.19 -15.40 -3.91
C TYR A 166 0.86 -16.76 -4.18
N ASP A 167 0.66 -17.33 -5.37
CA ASP A 167 1.11 -18.67 -5.75
C ASP A 167 2.56 -18.71 -6.26
N THR A 168 3.23 -17.56 -6.34
CA THR A 168 4.66 -17.50 -6.66
C THR A 168 5.51 -17.88 -5.45
N HIS A 169 6.79 -18.16 -5.70
CA HIS A 169 7.74 -18.57 -4.68
C HIS A 169 9.11 -17.93 -4.92
N GLY A 170 9.87 -17.77 -3.85
CA GLY A 170 11.19 -17.17 -3.81
C GLY A 170 11.16 -15.66 -4.05
N PHE A 171 12.34 -15.06 -3.94
CA PHE A 171 12.59 -13.68 -4.33
C PHE A 171 13.22 -13.67 -5.73
N ARG A 172 12.38 -13.59 -6.76
CA ARG A 172 12.83 -13.64 -8.15
C ARG A 172 12.01 -12.74 -9.08
N SER A 173 12.67 -12.32 -10.14
CA SER A 173 12.05 -11.63 -11.28
C SER A 173 11.23 -12.63 -12.11
N PRO A 174 10.05 -12.24 -12.64
CA PRO A 174 9.41 -10.92 -12.52
C PRO A 174 8.37 -10.84 -11.40
N ASP A 175 8.36 -11.80 -10.45
CA ASP A 175 7.24 -11.99 -9.52
C ASP A 175 7.03 -10.79 -8.59
N TRP A 176 8.11 -10.12 -8.18
CA TRP A 176 8.06 -9.00 -7.25
C TRP A 176 8.00 -7.65 -7.96
N VAL A 177 6.92 -6.91 -7.69
CA VAL A 177 6.65 -5.60 -8.30
C VAL A 177 6.72 -4.52 -7.22
N GLY A 178 7.54 -3.50 -7.47
CA GLY A 178 7.53 -2.24 -6.74
C GLY A 178 6.78 -1.17 -7.52
N PHE A 179 6.34 -0.11 -6.83
CA PHE A 179 5.64 1.01 -7.47
C PHE A 179 6.34 2.31 -7.13
N GLN A 180 6.91 2.97 -8.13
CA GLN A 180 7.54 4.28 -7.97
C GLN A 180 6.46 5.36 -8.07
N TRP A 181 6.37 6.22 -7.05
CA TRP A 181 5.43 7.33 -7.09
C TRP A 181 5.67 8.22 -8.30
N ASP A 182 4.61 8.48 -9.06
CA ASP A 182 4.59 9.45 -10.16
C ASP A 182 3.51 10.49 -9.88
N SER A 183 3.92 11.74 -9.72
CA SER A 183 2.98 12.85 -9.50
C SER A 183 2.11 13.15 -10.72
N ALA A 184 2.51 12.71 -11.92
CA ALA A 184 1.73 12.89 -13.14
C ALA A 184 0.58 11.88 -13.26
N ASP A 185 0.68 10.72 -12.61
CA ASP A 185 -0.33 9.66 -12.61
C ASP A 185 -0.54 9.08 -11.20
N PRO A 186 -1.20 9.84 -10.30
CA PRO A 186 -1.38 9.43 -8.91
C PRO A 186 -2.49 8.38 -8.73
N GLU A 187 -3.27 8.09 -9.76
CA GLU A 187 -4.46 7.24 -9.66
C GLU A 187 -4.09 5.76 -9.45
N PRO A 188 -4.57 5.11 -8.37
CA PRO A 188 -4.35 3.68 -8.17
C PRO A 188 -5.05 2.82 -9.23
N LYS A 189 -4.34 1.83 -9.78
CA LYS A 189 -4.85 0.91 -10.81
C LYS A 189 -4.65 -0.53 -10.40
N ALA A 190 -5.55 -1.42 -10.83
CA ALA A 190 -5.36 -2.85 -10.66
C ALA A 190 -4.18 -3.31 -11.54
N TYR A 191 -3.36 -4.22 -11.03
CA TYR A 191 -2.23 -4.79 -11.76
C TYR A 191 -2.43 -6.31 -11.88
N PRO A 192 -2.27 -6.92 -13.07
CA PRO A 192 -2.53 -8.34 -13.27
C PRO A 192 -1.81 -9.24 -12.25
N GLY A 193 -2.59 -10.10 -11.57
CA GLY A 193 -2.08 -11.05 -10.58
C GLY A 193 -1.77 -10.48 -9.20
N LEU A 194 -1.88 -9.16 -9.00
CA LEU A 194 -1.65 -8.53 -7.69
C LEU A 194 -2.98 -8.17 -7.02
N PRO A 195 -3.06 -8.30 -5.69
CA PRO A 195 -4.26 -7.93 -4.94
C PRO A 195 -4.39 -6.40 -4.84
N GLY A 196 -5.63 -5.92 -4.88
CA GLY A 196 -5.95 -4.49 -4.70
C GLY A 196 -5.56 -3.61 -5.89
N VAL A 197 -5.33 -2.32 -5.60
CA VAL A 197 -4.93 -1.29 -6.58
C VAL A 197 -3.67 -0.58 -6.10
N TRP A 198 -2.85 -0.16 -7.05
CA TRP A 198 -1.52 0.39 -6.78
C TRP A 198 -1.31 1.67 -7.57
N SER A 199 -0.78 2.71 -6.92
CA SER A 199 -0.44 3.99 -7.52
C SER A 199 1.04 4.04 -7.90
N GLY A 200 1.36 4.66 -9.02
CA GLY A 200 2.73 4.85 -9.50
C GLY A 200 3.16 3.88 -10.60
N ILE A 201 4.39 4.04 -11.06
CA ILE A 201 4.95 3.27 -12.18
C ILE A 201 5.47 1.92 -11.64
N PRO A 202 4.95 0.79 -12.15
CA PRO A 202 5.41 -0.53 -11.74
C PRO A 202 6.83 -0.78 -12.26
N TYR A 203 7.66 -1.43 -11.44
CA TYR A 203 8.99 -1.90 -11.83
C TYR A 203 9.29 -3.26 -11.19
N ASP A 204 10.20 -4.02 -11.79
CA ASP A 204 10.67 -5.29 -11.23
C ASP A 204 11.53 -4.99 -10.00
N PHE A 205 11.06 -5.38 -8.83
CA PHE A 205 11.73 -5.07 -7.58
C PHE A 205 13.01 -5.89 -7.36
N VAL A 206 13.19 -6.99 -8.09
CA VAL A 206 14.37 -7.85 -7.99
C VAL A 206 15.49 -7.34 -8.89
N LYS A 207 15.18 -6.97 -10.14
CA LYS A 207 16.19 -6.52 -11.13
C LYS A 207 16.26 -5.01 -11.30
N GLY A 208 15.26 -4.27 -10.83
CA GLY A 208 15.03 -2.88 -11.24
C GLY A 208 14.20 -2.76 -12.51
N GLY A 209 13.92 -1.52 -12.93
CA GLY A 209 13.15 -1.15 -14.11
C GLY A 209 12.67 0.30 -14.00
N ALA A 210 12.05 0.83 -15.05
CA ALA A 210 11.49 2.19 -15.05
C ALA A 210 12.49 3.29 -14.63
N GLY A 211 13.76 3.17 -15.04
CA GLY A 211 14.83 4.12 -14.67
C GLY A 211 15.51 3.83 -13.33
N LEU A 212 15.12 2.76 -12.62
CA LEU A 212 15.81 2.23 -11.46
C LEU A 212 16.61 0.98 -11.86
N GLU A 213 17.93 1.04 -11.90
CA GLU A 213 18.77 -0.14 -12.24
C GLU A 213 19.23 -0.92 -10.98
N ILE A 214 18.78 -0.49 -9.81
CA ILE A 214 19.24 -1.01 -8.52
C ILE A 214 18.18 -1.97 -7.96
N PRO A 215 18.58 -3.19 -7.54
CA PRO A 215 17.69 -4.11 -6.85
C PRO A 215 17.05 -3.48 -5.60
N GLY A 216 15.77 -3.80 -5.36
CA GLY A 216 15.03 -3.27 -4.22
C GLY A 216 15.52 -3.80 -2.86
N LEU A 217 16.21 -4.95 -2.84
CA LEU A 217 16.88 -5.48 -1.65
C LEU A 217 18.39 -5.49 -1.84
N PRO A 218 19.16 -5.19 -0.78
CA PRO A 218 20.61 -5.36 -0.81
C PRO A 218 20.98 -6.84 -0.62
N GLU A 219 22.14 -7.24 -1.14
CA GLU A 219 22.60 -8.64 -1.14
C GLU A 219 22.65 -9.27 0.26
N GLN A 220 22.89 -8.46 1.29
CA GLN A 220 23.01 -8.86 2.69
C GLN A 220 21.72 -9.41 3.31
N VAL A 221 20.56 -9.20 2.68
CA VAL A 221 19.26 -9.66 3.21
C VAL A 221 18.43 -10.44 2.20
N VAL A 222 18.90 -10.61 0.96
CA VAL A 222 18.12 -11.30 -0.08
C VAL A 222 17.88 -12.77 0.29
N GLY A 223 18.85 -13.40 0.95
CA GLY A 223 18.77 -14.76 1.47
C GLY A 223 17.77 -14.94 2.60
N CYS A 224 17.32 -13.87 3.27
CA CYS A 224 16.26 -13.97 4.27
C CYS A 224 14.92 -14.42 3.65
N LEU A 225 14.77 -14.28 2.33
CA LEU A 225 13.63 -14.73 1.55
C LEU A 225 13.82 -16.13 0.92
N ALA A 226 14.92 -16.83 1.22
CA ALA A 226 15.14 -18.18 0.72
C ALA A 226 14.01 -19.13 1.17
N GLY A 227 13.44 -19.89 0.23
CA GLY A 227 12.34 -20.81 0.49
C GLY A 227 10.99 -20.16 0.84
N THR A 228 10.79 -18.89 0.45
CA THR A 228 9.47 -18.22 0.49
C THR A 228 8.66 -18.46 -0.77
#